data_AF-G3HWH1-F1
#
_entry.id   AF-G3HWH1-F1
#
_cell.length_a   1.000
_cell.length_b   1.000
_cell.length_c   1.000
_cell.angle_alpha   90.00
_cell.angle_beta   90.00
_cell.angle_gamma   90.00
#
_symmetry.space_group_name_H-M   'P 1'
#
loop_
_entity.id
_entity.type
_entity.pdbx_description
1 polymer ?
#
loop_
_entity_poly.entity_id
_entity_poly.type
_entity_poly.pdbx_seq_one_letter_code
_entity_poly.pdbx_strand_id
1 'polypeptide(L)'
;MNMQTAGVAMDICDGFFRQNGGSGYVLKPIFLCDIQSSFNPERLISPYKAKTLLVQVISGQRLPKVDNTKEKSIVDPLVKVELFGVPEDTRQQETNYVENNGESLGMGKCRNRLPSSFYPVLHLVQSM
;
A
#
# COMPACT_ATOMS: atom_id res chain seq x y z
N MET A 1 -9.17 -13.84 -9.67
CA MET A 1 -7.81 -13.80 -9.10
C MET A 1 -7.25 -15.22 -9.13
N ASN A 2 -5.97 -15.37 -9.44
CA ASN A 2 -5.30 -16.66 -9.46
C ASN A 2 -4.44 -16.76 -8.21
N MET A 3 -4.88 -17.52 -7.21
CA MET A 3 -4.20 -17.64 -5.90
C MET A 3 -2.78 -18.21 -6.01
N GLN A 4 -2.51 -18.95 -7.08
CA GLN A 4 -1.21 -19.52 -7.39
C GLN A 4 -0.21 -18.52 -8.01
N THR A 5 -0.64 -17.29 -8.33
CA THR A 5 0.18 -16.30 -9.03
C THR A 5 0.55 -15.17 -8.09
N ALA A 6 1.80 -15.14 -7.64
CA ALA A 6 2.33 -14.03 -6.84
C ALA A 6 2.27 -12.69 -7.62
N GLY A 7 2.09 -11.59 -6.89
CA GLY A 7 2.12 -10.24 -7.43
C GLY A 7 1.14 -9.30 -6.73
N VAL A 8 1.16 -8.03 -7.14
CA VAL A 8 0.44 -6.92 -6.48
C VAL A 8 -1.04 -7.23 -6.23
N ALA A 9 -1.72 -7.87 -7.18
CA ALA A 9 -3.13 -8.22 -7.01
C ALA A 9 -3.34 -9.18 -5.83
N MET A 10 -2.50 -10.21 -5.71
CA MET A 10 -2.52 -11.15 -4.58
C MET A 10 -2.12 -10.44 -3.28
N ASP A 11 -1.11 -9.59 -3.30
CA ASP A 11 -0.67 -8.83 -2.11
C ASP A 11 -1.81 -7.95 -1.55
N ILE A 12 -2.55 -7.29 -2.44
CA ILE A 12 -3.73 -6.49 -2.07
C ILE A 12 -4.84 -7.37 -1.50
N CYS A 13 -5.14 -8.51 -2.13
CA CYS A 13 -6.18 -9.41 -1.63
C CYS A 13 -5.83 -10.03 -0.29
N ASP A 14 -4.62 -10.56 -0.15
CA ASP A 14 -4.14 -11.10 1.13
C ASP A 14 -4.14 -10.02 2.21
N GLY A 15 -3.69 -8.81 1.89
CA GLY A 15 -3.75 -7.67 2.79
C GLY A 15 -5.19 -7.31 3.21
N PHE A 16 -6.11 -7.27 2.25
CA PHE A 16 -7.51 -6.93 2.48
C PHE A 16 -8.22 -7.99 3.34
N PHE A 17 -8.06 -9.27 3.03
CA PHE A 17 -8.75 -10.37 3.73
C PHE A 17 -8.10 -10.77 5.06
N ARG A 18 -6.95 -10.21 5.44
CA ARG A 18 -6.43 -10.26 6.83
C ARG A 18 -7.34 -9.54 7.83
N GLN A 19 -8.20 -8.63 7.35
CA GLN A 19 -9.22 -8.01 8.18
C GLN A 19 -10.17 -9.06 8.76
N ASN A 20 -10.92 -8.67 9.80
CA ASN A 20 -11.89 -9.55 10.45
C ASN A 20 -11.29 -10.93 10.82
N GLY A 21 -10.07 -10.90 11.36
CA GLY A 21 -9.35 -12.08 11.84
C GLY A 21 -8.94 -13.07 10.75
N GLY A 22 -8.90 -12.68 9.46
CA GLY A 22 -8.51 -13.60 8.40
C GLY A 22 -9.59 -14.63 8.03
N SER A 23 -10.85 -14.38 8.40
CA SER A 23 -11.96 -15.33 8.21
C SER A 23 -12.36 -15.56 6.75
N GLY A 24 -11.85 -14.74 5.82
CA GLY A 24 -12.30 -14.72 4.43
C GLY A 24 -13.56 -13.88 4.19
N TYR A 25 -14.16 -13.30 5.24
CA TYR A 25 -15.33 -12.42 5.14
C TYR A 25 -15.03 -11.04 5.70
N VAL A 26 -15.22 -10.01 4.88
CA VAL A 26 -15.09 -8.59 5.28
C VAL A 26 -16.40 -7.89 4.95
N LEU A 27 -16.98 -7.21 5.94
CA LEU A 27 -18.22 -6.45 5.72
C LEU A 27 -17.96 -5.29 4.77
N LYS A 28 -18.86 -5.13 3.79
CA LYS A 28 -18.85 -3.95 2.92
C LYS A 28 -19.17 -2.70 3.75
N PRO A 29 -18.61 -1.53 3.39
CA PRO A 29 -19.02 -0.25 3.96
C PRO A 29 -20.53 -0.03 3.85
N ILE A 30 -21.12 0.66 4.83
CA ILE A 30 -22.59 0.87 4.94
C ILE A 30 -23.16 1.50 3.65
N PHE A 31 -22.46 2.47 3.07
CA PHE A 31 -22.89 3.15 1.84
C PHE A 31 -22.86 2.25 0.60
N LEU A 32 -22.26 1.06 0.64
CA LEU A 32 -22.35 0.05 -0.42
C LEU A 32 -23.45 -0.99 -0.15
N CYS A 33 -23.99 -1.00 1.07
CA CYS A 33 -25.12 -1.86 1.46
C CYS A 33 -26.45 -1.12 1.35
N ASP A 34 -26.44 0.21 1.36
CA ASP A 34 -27.64 1.05 1.24
C ASP A 34 -28.07 1.20 -0.23
N ILE A 35 -29.30 0.79 -0.52
CA ILE A 35 -29.92 0.88 -1.86
C ILE A 35 -30.17 2.34 -2.28
N GLN A 36 -30.31 3.25 -1.31
CA GLN A 36 -30.50 4.69 -1.55
C GLN A 36 -29.17 5.43 -1.72
N SER A 37 -28.03 4.75 -1.59
CA SER A 37 -26.72 5.36 -1.76
C SER A 37 -26.49 5.84 -3.18
N SER A 38 -26.07 7.08 -3.33
CA SER A 38 -25.65 7.68 -4.61
C SER A 38 -24.15 7.54 -4.87
N PHE A 39 -23.44 6.67 -4.14
CA PHE A 39 -22.00 6.50 -4.27
C PHE A 39 -21.64 5.99 -5.66
N ASN A 40 -20.75 6.72 -6.35
CA ASN A 40 -20.16 6.31 -7.61
C ASN A 40 -18.63 6.44 -7.52
N PRO A 41 -17.86 5.35 -7.61
CA PRO A 41 -16.39 5.40 -7.46
C PRO A 41 -15.71 6.24 -8.55
N GLU A 42 -16.31 6.37 -9.74
CA GLU A 42 -15.78 7.18 -10.85
C GLU A 42 -16.17 8.66 -10.77
N ARG A 43 -17.17 8.98 -9.95
CA ARG A 43 -17.72 10.33 -9.79
C ARG A 43 -18.08 10.56 -8.33
N LEU A 44 -17.09 10.98 -7.55
CA LEU A 44 -17.28 11.26 -6.13
C LEU A 44 -18.15 12.52 -5.96
N ILE A 45 -19.44 12.32 -5.74
CA ILE A 45 -20.37 13.39 -5.36
C ILE A 45 -20.28 13.53 -3.84
N SER A 46 -19.56 14.55 -3.37
CA SER A 46 -19.25 14.76 -1.95
C SER A 46 -20.52 14.98 -1.10
N PRO A 47 -20.60 14.32 0.07
CA PRO A 47 -20.20 15.03 1.30
C PRO A 47 -19.03 14.35 2.07
N TYR A 48 -18.34 13.37 1.50
CA TYR A 48 -17.29 12.64 2.21
C TYR A 48 -16.11 13.57 2.59
N LYS A 49 -15.75 13.59 3.89
CA LYS A 49 -14.71 14.47 4.47
C LYS A 49 -13.31 13.89 4.32
N ALA A 50 -12.52 14.42 3.38
CA ALA A 50 -11.12 14.06 3.13
C ALA A 50 -10.28 13.93 4.42
N LYS A 51 -9.31 13.00 4.42
CA LYS A 51 -8.42 12.73 5.56
C LYS A 51 -6.95 12.89 5.14
N THR A 52 -6.09 13.45 5.99
CA THR A 52 -4.66 13.54 5.66
C THR A 52 -3.92 12.32 6.24
N LEU A 53 -3.16 11.60 5.40
CA LEU A 53 -2.31 10.48 5.81
C LEU A 53 -0.83 10.83 5.59
N LEU A 54 -0.10 11.03 6.68
CA LEU A 54 1.35 11.23 6.64
C LEU A 54 2.05 9.89 6.85
N VAL A 55 2.87 9.45 5.89
CA VAL A 55 3.65 8.20 5.97
C VAL A 55 5.13 8.57 6.00
N GLN A 56 5.75 8.47 7.17
CA GLN A 56 7.20 8.64 7.29
C GLN A 56 7.87 7.28 7.23
N VAL A 57 8.65 7.03 6.18
CA VAL A 57 9.53 5.86 6.11
C VAL A 57 10.75 6.18 6.95
N ILE A 58 10.95 5.50 8.07
CA ILE A 58 12.05 5.83 9.00
C ILE A 58 13.26 4.97 8.69
N SER A 59 13.08 3.65 8.66
CA SER A 59 14.15 2.68 8.46
C SER A 59 13.58 1.35 7.94
N GLY A 60 14.46 0.51 7.41
CA GLY A 60 14.22 -0.90 7.12
C GLY A 60 15.32 -1.72 7.79
N GLN A 61 14.99 -2.94 8.18
CA GLN A 61 15.87 -3.84 8.92
C GLN A 61 15.82 -5.23 8.31
N ARG A 62 17.00 -5.89 8.21
CA ARG A 62 17.14 -7.26 7.71
C ARG A 62 16.42 -7.49 6.38
N LEU A 63 16.65 -6.60 5.41
CA LEU A 63 16.01 -6.71 4.11
C LEU A 63 16.53 -7.96 3.38
N PRO A 64 15.64 -8.83 2.87
CA PRO A 64 16.07 -10.05 2.19
C PRO A 64 16.84 -9.71 0.90
N LYS A 65 17.88 -10.49 0.62
CA LYS A 65 18.51 -10.49 -0.70
C LYS A 65 17.58 -11.23 -1.66
N VAL A 66 17.40 -10.69 -2.86
CA VAL A 66 16.65 -11.38 -3.91
C VAL A 66 17.61 -12.24 -4.73
N ASP A 67 17.13 -13.42 -5.12
CA ASP A 67 17.88 -14.62 -5.53
C ASP A 67 18.80 -14.49 -6.77
N ASN A 68 18.98 -13.29 -7.33
CA ASN A 68 19.81 -13.05 -8.52
C ASN A 68 20.98 -12.08 -8.30
N THR A 69 21.27 -11.71 -7.04
CA THR A 69 22.45 -10.90 -6.72
C THR A 69 23.63 -11.81 -6.38
N LYS A 70 24.83 -11.47 -6.88
CA LYS A 70 26.08 -12.17 -6.50
C LYS A 70 26.12 -12.26 -4.97
N GLU A 71 26.57 -13.36 -4.41
CA GLU A 71 26.60 -13.63 -2.95
C GLU A 71 27.17 -12.45 -2.11
N LYS A 72 28.12 -11.71 -2.71
CA LYS A 72 28.81 -10.55 -2.13
C LYS A 72 28.16 -9.17 -2.39
N SER A 73 27.12 -9.08 -3.21
CA SER A 73 26.43 -7.82 -3.49
C SER A 73 25.58 -7.42 -2.28
N ILE A 74 25.66 -6.14 -1.93
CA ILE A 74 24.74 -5.52 -0.98
C ILE A 74 23.57 -4.95 -1.80
N VAL A 75 22.37 -4.97 -1.23
CA VAL A 75 21.17 -4.40 -1.87
C VAL A 75 21.19 -2.87 -1.79
N ASP A 76 20.63 -2.23 -2.81
CA ASP A 76 20.39 -0.78 -2.87
C ASP A 76 18.89 -0.51 -2.65
N PRO A 77 18.37 -0.62 -1.42
CA PRO A 77 16.94 -0.59 -1.20
C PRO A 77 16.36 0.81 -1.43
N LEU A 78 15.19 0.82 -2.06
CA LEU A 78 14.23 1.93 -1.97
C LEU A 78 12.90 1.42 -1.45
N VAL A 79 12.10 2.34 -0.91
CA VAL A 79 10.76 2.04 -0.41
C VAL A 79 9.73 2.76 -1.27
N LYS A 80 8.81 1.98 -1.83
CA LYS A 80 7.60 2.46 -2.50
C LYS A 80 6.40 2.34 -1.58
N VAL A 81 5.61 3.40 -1.54
CA VAL A 81 4.37 3.54 -0.79
C VAL A 81 3.23 3.74 -1.78
N GLU A 82 2.34 2.76 -1.87
CA GLU A 82 1.17 2.78 -2.74
C GLU A 82 -0.13 2.87 -1.95
N LEU A 83 -1.10 3.58 -2.52
CA LEU A 83 -2.45 3.74 -2.01
C LEU A 83 -3.42 3.24 -3.07
N PHE A 84 -4.26 2.27 -2.69
CA PHE A 84 -5.27 1.66 -3.54
C PHE A 84 -6.67 2.00 -3.01
N GLY A 85 -7.54 2.47 -3.92
CA GLY A 85 -8.90 2.90 -3.60
C GLY A 85 -9.67 3.30 -4.85
N VAL A 86 -10.58 4.25 -4.71
CA VAL A 86 -11.22 4.92 -5.86
C VAL A 86 -10.15 5.68 -6.69
N PRO A 87 -10.39 5.96 -7.98
CA PRO A 87 -9.40 6.63 -8.84
C PRO A 87 -8.83 7.94 -8.25
N GLU A 88 -9.66 8.72 -7.55
CA GLU A 88 -9.21 9.97 -6.92
C GLU A 88 -8.22 9.75 -5.76
N ASP A 89 -8.26 8.59 -5.10
CA ASP A 89 -7.44 8.23 -3.95
C ASP A 89 -6.13 7.51 -4.34
N THR A 90 -6.08 6.91 -5.54
CA THR A 90 -4.94 6.10 -5.99
C THR A 90 -3.67 6.95 -6.12
N ARG A 91 -2.62 6.62 -5.37
CA ARG A 91 -1.35 7.36 -5.34
C ARG A 91 -0.16 6.41 -5.13
N GLN A 92 1.00 6.81 -5.63
CA GLN A 92 2.28 6.13 -5.41
C GLN A 92 3.35 7.18 -5.09
N GLN A 93 4.20 6.90 -4.11
CA GLN A 93 5.41 7.66 -3.80
C GLN A 93 6.56 6.70 -3.51
N GLU A 94 7.79 7.15 -3.72
CA GLU A 94 9.00 6.36 -3.49
C GLU A 94 10.04 7.20 -2.74
N THR A 95 10.87 6.54 -1.93
CA THR A 95 12.08 7.14 -1.37
C THR A 95 13.19 7.13 -2.41
N ASN A 96 14.24 7.93 -2.20
CA ASN A 96 15.51 7.68 -2.89
C ASN A 96 16.04 6.29 -2.52
N TYR A 97 16.81 5.69 -3.43
CA TYR A 97 17.57 4.49 -3.13
C TYR A 97 18.72 4.81 -2.16
N VAL A 98 19.15 3.82 -1.39
CA VAL A 98 20.30 3.93 -0.49
C VAL A 98 21.38 2.94 -0.93
N GLU A 99 22.54 3.45 -1.33
CA GLU A 99 23.64 2.62 -1.82
C GLU A 99 24.21 1.69 -0.72
N ASN A 100 24.34 0.40 -1.06
CA ASN A 100 25.04 -0.63 -0.30
C ASN A 100 24.62 -0.72 1.18
N ASN A 101 23.33 -0.63 1.50
CA ASN A 101 22.87 -0.56 2.89
C ASN A 101 21.72 -1.53 3.24
N GLY A 102 22.08 -2.79 3.47
CA GLY A 102 21.13 -3.85 3.87
C GLY A 102 20.84 -3.98 5.38
N GLU A 103 21.56 -3.26 6.25
CA GLU A 103 21.53 -3.50 7.71
C GLU A 103 20.80 -2.43 8.54
N SER A 104 20.79 -1.14 8.13
CA SER A 104 19.96 -0.12 8.79
C SER A 104 19.77 1.13 7.91
N LEU A 105 18.53 1.40 7.49
CA LEU A 105 18.19 2.56 6.66
C LEU A 105 17.77 3.78 7.49
N GLY A 106 18.06 4.99 7.00
CA GLY A 106 17.38 6.22 7.39
C GLY A 106 16.66 6.76 6.17
N MET A 107 15.33 6.75 6.14
CA MET A 107 14.54 7.15 4.98
C MET A 107 13.75 8.44 5.24
N GLY A 108 13.42 9.15 4.15
CA GLY A 108 12.76 10.46 4.18
C GLY A 108 11.26 10.41 4.46
N LYS A 109 10.64 11.59 4.59
CA LYS A 109 9.20 11.75 4.84
C LYS A 109 8.39 11.74 3.53
N CYS A 110 7.38 10.88 3.41
CA CYS A 110 6.40 10.92 2.32
C CYS A 110 5.07 11.50 2.82
N ARG A 111 4.60 12.60 2.21
CA ARG A 111 3.33 13.24 2.60
C ARG A 111 2.28 12.93 1.55
N ASN A 112 1.26 12.15 1.92
CA ASN A 112 0.11 11.87 1.08
C ASN A 112 -1.13 12.61 1.60
N ARG A 113 -1.95 13.15 0.69
CA ARG A 113 -3.28 13.68 1.02
C ARG A 113 -4.28 12.66 0.50
N LEU A 114 -5.12 12.09 1.37
CA LEU A 114 -6.18 11.15 0.97
C LEU A 114 -7.53 11.87 0.92
N PRO A 115 -8.23 11.90 -0.21
CA PRO A 115 -9.68 12.02 -0.17
C PRO A 115 -10.27 10.79 0.55
N SER A 116 -11.45 10.97 1.10
CA SER A 116 -11.99 10.10 2.14
C SER A 116 -12.94 9.07 1.59
N SER A 117 -12.48 7.83 1.56
CA SER A 117 -13.26 6.65 1.92
C SER A 117 -12.41 5.43 1.60
N PHE A 118 -11.50 5.03 2.49
CA PHE A 118 -11.06 3.63 2.59
C PHE A 118 -9.98 3.42 3.66
N TYR A 119 -9.83 2.16 4.04
CA TYR A 119 -8.66 1.65 4.75
C TYR A 119 -7.54 1.46 3.70
N PRO A 120 -6.45 2.23 3.74
CA PRO A 120 -5.36 2.04 2.79
C PRO A 120 -4.68 0.70 3.09
N VAL A 121 -4.56 -0.16 2.08
CA VAL A 121 -3.51 -1.17 2.09
C VAL A 121 -2.23 -0.43 1.76
N LEU A 122 -1.47 -0.05 2.80
CA LEU A 122 -0.11 0.45 2.63
C LEU A 122 0.74 -0.73 2.17
N HIS A 123 0.99 -0.79 0.88
CA HIS A 123 1.94 -1.74 0.34
C HIS A 123 3.32 -1.09 0.35
N LEU A 124 4.23 -1.67 1.12
CA LEU A 124 5.63 -1.30 1.15
C LEU A 124 6.36 -2.18 0.15
N VAL A 125 6.51 -1.72 -1.09
CA VAL A 125 7.34 -2.45 -2.05
C VAL A 125 8.77 -2.01 -1.86
N GLN A 126 9.64 -2.93 -1.48
CA GLN A 126 11.06 -2.76 -1.65
C GLN A 126 11.35 -2.94 -3.15
N SER A 127 11.73 -1.86 -3.83
CA SER A 127 12.33 -2.01 -5.17
C SER A 127 13.84 -2.07 -5.01
N MET A 128 14.46 -2.90 -5.83
CA MET A 128 15.91 -2.94 -6.07
C MET A 128 16.20 -2.37 -7.46
#